data_AF-A0A963YYA7-F1
#
_entry.id   AF-A0A963YYA7-F1
#
_cell.length_a   1.000
_cell.length_b   1.000
_cell.length_c   1.000
_cell.angle_alpha   90.00
_cell.angle_beta   90.00
_cell.angle_gamma   90.00
#
_symmetry.space_group_name_H-M   'P 1'
#
loop_
_entity.id
_entity.type
_entity.pdbx_description
1 polymer ?
#
loop_
_entity_poly.entity_id
_entity_poly.type
_entity_poly.pdbx_seq_one_letter_code
_entity_poly.pdbx_strand_id
1 'polypeptide(L)'
;MTLFPPINDARRPPPGHGCALALQGGAAHGAFTWGAVDRLLEAGKRFDSICGVSAGAMLGAVLVQGMVENGNTGARAAMRRLWEEVSAIGAIGPLQRSPLERFLYGSDLSSNVMWAGLETAMRLFSPHQLNPLGHNPLRPLMQDLLRPDLLAAPEAPRLFVGVTDVETGAPVIFRNAAITVEVLLASACLPLVFPAVEIDGRAYWDGGYSGNPPLEPLLSPLPHTLFLVRGQPARRPGVPRTPAEIMNRLNEIACHAVLETELNALPPSIAVITIDADPALGTLPISSKFNTDRSFLAELFEEGQRAAERALEQTDLQTEPLPA
;
A
#
# COMPACT_ATOMS: atom_id res chain seq x y z
N MET A 1 -5.51 -15.25 -25.11
CA MET A 1 -4.29 -15.98 -25.52
C MET A 1 -3.12 -15.17 -25.00
N THR A 2 -2.73 -15.42 -23.75
CA THR A 2 -1.75 -14.65 -22.97
C THR A 2 -0.35 -15.03 -23.44
N LEU A 3 0.39 -14.05 -23.98
CA LEU A 3 1.77 -14.21 -24.42
C LEU A 3 2.70 -13.69 -23.31
N PHE A 4 3.11 -14.59 -22.42
CA PHE A 4 4.29 -14.35 -21.56
C PHE A 4 5.39 -15.33 -21.98
N PRO A 5 6.63 -14.88 -22.16
CA PRO A 5 7.74 -15.80 -22.43
C PRO A 5 8.07 -16.62 -21.17
N PRO A 6 8.52 -17.87 -21.30
CA PRO A 6 8.88 -18.70 -20.16
C PRO A 6 10.19 -18.19 -19.54
N ILE A 7 10.14 -17.76 -18.28
CA ILE A 7 11.36 -17.46 -17.50
C ILE A 7 11.86 -18.79 -16.95
N ASN A 8 12.87 -19.36 -17.62
CA ASN A 8 13.62 -20.50 -17.13
C ASN A 8 14.86 -19.97 -16.41
N ASP A 9 14.87 -20.00 -15.08
CA ASP A 9 16.09 -19.79 -14.30
C ASP A 9 16.25 -20.91 -13.27
N ALA A 10 16.99 -21.93 -13.70
CA ALA A 10 17.43 -23.03 -12.87
C ALA A 10 18.72 -22.62 -12.13
N ARG A 11 18.57 -22.00 -10.95
CA ARG A 11 19.53 -22.01 -9.83
C ARG A 11 18.86 -21.43 -8.57
N ARG A 12 18.59 -22.29 -7.59
CA ARG A 12 17.91 -21.97 -6.31
C ARG A 12 18.93 -21.50 -5.27
N PRO A 13 18.86 -20.27 -4.71
CA PRO A 13 19.51 -19.94 -3.44
C PRO A 13 18.60 -20.34 -2.26
N PRO A 14 19.13 -20.56 -1.04
CA PRO A 14 18.34 -21.02 0.10
C PRO A 14 17.42 -19.87 0.58
N PRO A 15 16.07 -19.98 0.50
CA PRO A 15 15.17 -18.89 0.85
C PRO A 15 14.77 -18.95 2.33
N GLY A 16 14.47 -17.80 2.90
CA GLY A 16 13.96 -17.66 4.28
C GLY A 16 12.50 -18.11 4.37
N HIS A 17 12.29 -19.43 4.28
CA HIS A 17 11.07 -20.17 4.63
C HIS A 17 9.85 -19.97 3.72
N GLY A 18 10.01 -19.48 2.48
CA GLY A 18 8.91 -19.45 1.50
C GLY A 18 7.77 -18.52 1.91
N CYS A 19 8.11 -17.36 2.49
CA CYS A 19 7.14 -16.36 2.91
C CYS A 19 6.99 -15.26 1.84
N ALA A 20 5.75 -14.96 1.47
CA ALA A 20 5.40 -13.82 0.64
C ALA A 20 4.65 -12.76 1.44
N LEU A 21 4.75 -11.50 1.02
CA LEU A 21 4.08 -10.35 1.64
C LEU A 21 3.28 -9.58 0.59
N ALA A 22 1.99 -9.39 0.84
CA ALA A 22 1.10 -8.59 0.01
C ALA A 22 0.67 -7.33 0.77
N LEU A 23 0.96 -6.16 0.19
CA LEU A 23 0.75 -4.84 0.80
C LEU A 23 -0.32 -4.05 0.05
N GLN A 24 -1.50 -3.95 0.63
CA GLN A 24 -2.58 -3.16 0.08
C GLN A 24 -2.28 -1.65 0.13
N GLY A 25 -2.75 -0.91 -0.88
CA GLY A 25 -2.78 0.54 -0.88
C GLY A 25 -3.82 1.12 0.09
N GLY A 26 -3.59 2.34 0.58
CA GLY A 26 -4.48 3.01 1.53
C GLY A 26 -4.20 4.50 1.76
N ALA A 27 -3.38 5.13 0.91
CA ALA A 27 -2.86 6.48 1.14
C ALA A 27 -2.25 6.62 2.56
N ALA A 28 -2.65 7.62 3.36
CA ALA A 28 -2.14 7.80 4.73
C ALA A 28 -2.47 6.62 5.66
N HIS A 29 -3.49 5.82 5.35
CA HIS A 29 -3.77 4.58 6.09
C HIS A 29 -2.64 3.55 5.95
N GLY A 30 -1.73 3.72 5.00
CA GLY A 30 -0.51 2.92 4.91
C GLY A 30 0.38 2.97 6.17
N ALA A 31 0.18 3.92 7.09
CA ALA A 31 0.86 3.93 8.38
C ALA A 31 0.48 2.71 9.24
N PHE A 32 -0.77 2.21 9.10
CA PHE A 32 -1.18 0.93 9.65
C PHE A 32 -0.35 -0.21 9.05
N THR A 33 -0.21 -0.21 7.72
CA THR A 33 0.61 -1.21 7.01
C THR A 33 2.06 -1.18 7.49
N TRP A 34 2.63 0.00 7.71
CA TRP A 34 3.96 0.16 8.29
C TRP A 34 4.06 -0.45 9.68
N GLY A 35 3.12 -0.17 10.57
CA GLY A 35 3.07 -0.78 11.90
C GLY A 35 3.01 -2.30 11.86
N ALA A 36 2.14 -2.84 11.00
CA ALA A 36 2.00 -4.28 10.83
C ALA A 36 3.30 -4.93 10.34
N VAL A 37 3.92 -4.38 9.29
CA VAL A 37 5.16 -4.92 8.74
C VAL A 37 6.33 -4.77 9.71
N ASP A 38 6.44 -3.63 10.41
CA ASP A 38 7.46 -3.41 11.43
C ASP A 38 7.39 -4.48 12.54
N ARG A 39 6.18 -4.84 12.99
CA ARG A 39 5.98 -5.93 13.95
C ARG A 39 6.40 -7.29 13.40
N LEU A 40 6.02 -7.62 12.17
CA LEU A 40 6.41 -8.88 11.53
C LEU A 40 7.94 -9.01 11.44
N LEU A 41 8.63 -7.93 11.07
CA LEU A 41 10.10 -7.90 11.01
C LEU A 41 10.75 -8.03 12.39
N GLU A 42 10.15 -7.43 13.41
CA GLU A 42 10.59 -7.57 14.80
C GLU A 42 10.42 -8.99 15.32
N ALA A 43 9.35 -9.68 14.93
CA ALA A 43 9.15 -11.11 15.18
C ALA A 43 10.06 -12.02 14.33
N GLY A 44 11.02 -11.44 13.61
CA GLY A 44 12.03 -12.19 12.84
C GLY A 44 11.53 -12.72 11.50
N LYS A 45 10.32 -12.35 11.04
CA LYS A 45 9.83 -12.74 9.71
C LYS A 45 10.72 -12.15 8.62
N ARG A 46 10.89 -12.91 7.55
CA ARG A 46 11.62 -12.52 6.33
C ARG A 46 10.73 -12.87 5.13
N PHE A 47 10.88 -12.12 4.05
CA PHE A 47 10.02 -12.26 2.87
C PHE A 47 10.89 -12.47 1.62
N ASP A 48 10.57 -13.50 0.85
CA ASP A 48 11.27 -13.82 -0.41
C ASP A 48 10.66 -13.04 -1.59
N SER A 49 9.40 -12.65 -1.46
CA SER A 49 8.68 -11.85 -2.44
C SER A 49 7.65 -10.94 -1.79
N ILE A 50 7.55 -9.72 -2.30
CA ILE A 50 6.67 -8.67 -1.82
C ILE A 50 5.90 -8.11 -3.02
N CYS A 51 4.58 -7.96 -2.92
CA CYS A 51 3.80 -7.18 -3.87
C CYS A 51 3.13 -6.00 -3.17
N GLY A 52 2.99 -4.88 -3.87
CA GLY A 52 2.38 -3.69 -3.31
C GLY A 52 1.76 -2.79 -4.36
N VAL A 53 0.78 -2.00 -3.91
CA VAL A 53 0.10 -0.98 -4.72
C VAL A 53 0.00 0.31 -3.91
N SER A 54 0.15 1.46 -4.58
CA SER A 54 -0.01 2.78 -3.99
C SER A 54 0.91 2.95 -2.77
N ALA A 55 0.38 3.37 -1.61
CA ALA A 55 1.16 3.43 -0.36
C ALA A 55 1.88 2.10 -0.01
N GLY A 56 1.29 0.95 -0.33
CA GLY A 56 1.91 -0.36 -0.15
C GLY A 56 3.11 -0.61 -1.07
N ALA A 57 3.07 -0.08 -2.31
CA ALA A 57 4.20 -0.14 -3.24
C ALA A 57 5.38 0.70 -2.76
N MET A 58 5.13 1.92 -2.28
CA MET A 58 6.16 2.80 -1.72
C MET A 58 6.80 2.22 -0.47
N LEU A 59 5.98 1.68 0.44
CA LEU A 59 6.45 0.95 1.62
C LEU A 59 7.29 -0.27 1.22
N GLY A 60 6.81 -1.06 0.24
CA GLY A 60 7.52 -2.22 -0.29
C GLY A 60 8.88 -1.89 -0.89
N ALA A 61 8.99 -0.77 -1.61
CA ALA A 61 10.26 -0.30 -2.17
C ALA A 61 11.28 0.03 -1.06
N VAL A 62 10.89 0.84 -0.08
CA VAL A 62 11.80 1.19 1.03
C VAL A 62 12.10 -0.01 1.94
N LEU A 63 11.15 -0.93 2.08
CA LEU A 63 11.32 -2.18 2.80
C LEU A 63 12.42 -3.04 2.14
N VAL A 64 12.32 -3.27 0.83
CA VAL A 64 13.28 -4.11 0.08
C VAL A 64 14.68 -3.52 0.09
N GLN A 65 14.84 -2.22 -0.17
CA GLN A 65 16.16 -1.60 -0.11
C GLN A 65 16.78 -1.69 1.30
N GLY A 66 15.97 -1.50 2.35
CA GLY A 66 16.45 -1.62 3.73
C GLY A 66 16.80 -3.06 4.12
N MET A 67 16.10 -4.06 3.56
CA MET A 67 16.45 -5.46 3.71
C MET A 67 17.82 -5.79 3.09
N VAL A 68 18.12 -5.22 1.93
CA VAL A 68 19.43 -5.37 1.28
C VAL A 68 20.53 -4.70 2.12
N GLU A 69 20.29 -3.51 2.65
CA GLU A 69 21.30 -2.76 3.41
C GLU A 69 21.64 -3.43 4.76
N ASN A 70 20.63 -3.83 5.55
CA ASN A 70 20.87 -4.34 6.89
C ASN A 70 19.74 -5.26 7.41
N GLY A 71 19.19 -6.09 6.52
CA GLY A 71 18.13 -7.04 6.86
C GLY A 71 16.91 -6.37 7.51
N ASN A 72 16.30 -7.04 8.48
CA ASN A 72 15.11 -6.53 9.16
C ASN A 72 15.35 -5.17 9.85
N THR A 73 16.55 -4.92 10.38
CA THR A 73 16.88 -3.63 11.02
C THR A 73 16.91 -2.49 10.01
N GLY A 74 17.56 -2.68 8.86
CA GLY A 74 17.58 -1.68 7.78
C GLY A 74 16.19 -1.44 7.20
N ALA A 75 15.43 -2.50 7.01
CA ALA A 75 14.04 -2.47 6.53
C ALA A 75 13.13 -1.63 7.45
N ARG A 76 13.19 -1.85 8.77
CA ARG A 76 12.44 -1.04 9.77
C ARG A 76 12.85 0.43 9.74
N ALA A 77 14.15 0.72 9.65
CA ALA A 77 14.67 2.08 9.58
C ALA A 77 14.22 2.83 8.31
N ALA A 78 14.26 2.15 7.15
CA ALA A 78 13.84 2.73 5.87
C ALA A 78 12.33 3.02 5.84
N MET A 79 11.49 2.11 6.35
CA MET A 79 10.05 2.36 6.49
C MET A 79 9.75 3.51 7.45
N ARG A 80 10.47 3.60 8.58
CA ARG A 80 10.35 4.74 9.51
C ARG A 80 10.67 6.06 8.82
N ARG A 81 11.78 6.12 8.09
CA ARG A 81 12.18 7.33 7.34
C ARG A 81 11.09 7.74 6.35
N LEU A 82 10.51 6.80 5.61
CA LEU A 82 9.40 7.09 4.69
C LEU A 82 8.25 7.83 5.38
N TRP A 83 7.76 7.32 6.50
CA TRP A 83 6.61 7.91 7.19
C TRP A 83 6.95 9.21 7.95
N GLU A 84 8.20 9.36 8.41
CA GLU A 84 8.69 10.63 8.96
C GLU A 84 8.69 11.74 7.88
N GLU A 85 9.18 11.45 6.67
CA GLU A 85 9.16 12.39 5.55
C GLU A 85 7.74 12.70 5.07
N VAL A 86 6.86 11.69 4.97
CA VAL A 86 5.43 11.90 4.64
C VAL A 86 4.77 12.84 5.66
N SER A 87 5.04 12.65 6.95
CA SER A 87 4.52 13.53 8.00
C SER A 87 5.10 14.95 7.92
N ALA A 88 6.39 15.09 7.61
CA ALA A 88 7.06 16.37 7.47
C ALA A 88 6.51 17.20 6.28
N ILE A 89 6.29 16.56 5.13
CA ILE A 89 5.65 17.21 3.97
C ILE A 89 4.21 17.60 4.30
N GLY A 90 3.50 16.73 5.01
CA GLY A 90 2.16 17.03 5.53
C GLY A 90 2.13 18.29 6.39
N ALA A 91 3.07 18.43 7.30
CA ALA A 91 3.14 19.51 8.30
C ALA A 91 3.31 20.91 7.71
N ILE A 92 3.80 21.02 6.47
CA ILE A 92 3.97 22.30 5.75
C ILE A 92 2.85 22.56 4.73
N GLY A 93 1.87 21.65 4.61
CA GLY A 93 0.80 21.73 3.62
C GLY A 93 -0.35 22.69 3.99
N PRO A 94 -1.09 23.21 3.01
CA PRO A 94 -2.21 24.15 3.23
C PRO A 94 -3.45 23.51 3.87
N LEU A 95 -3.48 22.19 4.04
CA LEU A 95 -4.56 21.42 4.66
C LEU A 95 -4.31 21.12 6.15
N GLN A 96 -3.30 21.75 6.75
CA GLN A 96 -3.00 21.59 8.18
C GLN A 96 -4.13 22.12 9.08
N ARG A 97 -4.40 21.41 10.17
CA ARG A 97 -5.38 21.81 11.19
C ARG A 97 -4.77 22.77 12.21
N SER A 98 -5.57 23.74 12.66
CA SER A 98 -5.25 24.50 13.87
C SER A 98 -5.43 23.64 15.13
N PRO A 99 -4.75 23.95 16.25
CA PRO A 99 -4.91 23.23 17.52
C PRO A 99 -6.37 23.16 18.03
N LEU A 100 -7.16 24.21 17.76
CA LEU A 100 -8.57 24.29 18.13
C LEU A 100 -9.45 23.33 17.31
N GLU A 101 -9.19 23.22 16.01
CA GLU A 101 -9.92 22.28 15.13
C GLU A 101 -9.61 20.82 15.46
N ARG A 102 -8.37 20.54 15.86
CA ARG A 102 -7.96 19.20 16.32
C ARG A 102 -8.71 18.76 17.58
N PHE A 103 -8.95 19.71 18.49
CA PHE A 103 -9.72 19.47 19.71
C PHE A 103 -11.22 19.28 19.44
N LEU A 104 -11.80 20.04 18.51
CA LEU A 104 -13.24 20.03 18.24
C LEU A 104 -13.69 18.93 17.26
N TYR A 105 -12.87 18.58 16.27
CA TYR A 105 -13.27 17.73 15.13
C TYR A 105 -12.43 16.46 14.95
N GLY A 106 -11.42 16.23 15.79
CA GLY A 106 -10.62 14.99 15.78
C GLY A 106 -9.95 14.71 14.43
N SER A 107 -10.01 13.46 13.98
CA SER A 107 -9.32 12.95 12.78
C SER A 107 -10.06 13.21 11.46
N ASP A 108 -11.27 13.77 11.48
CA ASP A 108 -12.08 14.05 10.30
C ASP A 108 -11.77 15.42 9.66
N LEU A 109 -11.40 15.46 8.38
CA LEU A 109 -11.18 16.72 7.64
C LEU A 109 -12.49 17.25 7.00
N SER A 110 -13.58 16.49 7.03
CA SER A 110 -14.83 16.80 6.32
C SER A 110 -15.55 18.05 6.85
N SER A 111 -15.29 18.44 8.10
CA SER A 111 -15.84 19.65 8.72
C SER A 111 -15.14 20.95 8.27
N ASN A 112 -14.02 20.86 7.55
CA ASN A 112 -13.26 22.02 7.10
C ASN A 112 -13.87 22.60 5.81
N VAL A 113 -14.20 23.90 5.80
CA VAL A 113 -14.76 24.60 4.62
C VAL A 113 -13.82 24.53 3.41
N MET A 114 -12.50 24.54 3.64
CA MET A 114 -11.50 24.39 2.59
C MET A 114 -11.53 22.99 1.98
N TRP A 115 -11.78 21.96 2.81
CA TRP A 115 -11.93 20.59 2.34
C TRP A 115 -13.19 20.43 1.49
N ALA A 116 -14.32 21.00 1.92
CA ALA A 116 -15.57 20.97 1.14
C ALA A 116 -15.43 21.69 -0.22
N GLY A 117 -14.70 22.82 -0.25
CA GLY A 117 -14.37 23.53 -1.48
C GLY A 117 -13.49 22.69 -2.42
N LEU A 118 -12.44 22.07 -1.89
CA LEU A 118 -11.56 21.17 -2.64
C LEU A 118 -12.31 19.96 -3.19
N GLU A 119 -13.15 19.32 -2.38
CA GLU A 119 -13.99 18.18 -2.79
C GLU A 119 -14.93 18.55 -3.94
N THR A 120 -15.54 19.74 -3.89
CA THR A 120 -16.39 20.25 -4.97
C THR A 120 -15.57 20.51 -6.24
N ALA A 121 -14.39 21.12 -6.11
CA ALA A 121 -13.52 21.39 -7.25
C ALA A 121 -13.07 20.09 -7.95
N MET A 122 -12.64 19.08 -7.20
CA MET A 122 -12.21 17.77 -7.75
C MET A 122 -13.32 17.02 -8.50
N ARG A 123 -14.59 17.40 -8.27
CA ARG A 123 -15.75 16.84 -9.01
C ARG A 123 -16.09 17.58 -10.28
N LEU A 124 -15.80 18.87 -10.34
CA LEU A 124 -16.17 19.74 -11.45
C LEU A 124 -15.03 19.91 -12.46
N PHE A 125 -13.80 19.75 -12.01
CA PHE A 125 -12.61 20.00 -12.81
C PHE A 125 -11.70 18.78 -12.80
N SER A 126 -11.10 18.49 -13.95
CA SER A 126 -10.10 17.42 -14.08
C SER A 126 -8.78 17.81 -13.40
N PRO A 127 -7.93 16.82 -13.05
CA PRO A 127 -6.58 17.11 -12.53
C PRO A 127 -5.74 17.98 -13.48
N HIS A 128 -5.94 17.88 -14.78
CA HIS A 128 -5.25 18.73 -15.77
C HIS A 128 -5.65 20.21 -15.68
N GLN A 129 -6.88 20.50 -15.22
CA GLN A 129 -7.36 21.86 -15.01
C GLN A 129 -6.95 22.42 -13.65
N LEU A 130 -6.96 21.58 -12.61
CA LEU A 130 -6.61 21.99 -11.24
C LEU A 130 -5.10 22.02 -10.99
N ASN A 131 -4.34 21.17 -11.69
CA ASN A 131 -2.91 20.99 -11.56
C ASN A 131 -2.25 20.93 -12.96
N PRO A 132 -2.27 22.03 -13.72
CA PRO A 132 -1.75 22.05 -15.10
C PRO A 132 -0.23 21.82 -15.19
N LEU A 133 0.49 22.07 -14.09
CA LEU A 133 1.94 21.86 -14.01
C LEU A 133 2.30 20.44 -13.53
N GLY A 134 1.31 19.60 -13.20
CA GLY A 134 1.54 18.21 -12.80
C GLY A 134 2.36 18.07 -11.50
N HIS A 135 2.28 19.04 -10.59
CA HIS A 135 2.99 18.98 -9.32
C HIS A 135 2.52 17.77 -8.51
N ASN A 136 3.46 16.92 -8.10
CA ASN A 136 3.19 15.77 -7.24
C ASN A 136 4.13 15.83 -6.03
N PRO A 137 3.62 16.01 -4.79
CA PRO A 137 4.44 16.12 -3.59
C PRO A 137 5.22 14.83 -3.27
N LEU A 138 4.77 13.68 -3.78
CA LEU A 138 5.45 12.40 -3.61
C LEU A 138 6.67 12.26 -4.52
N ARG A 139 6.77 13.05 -5.60
CA ARG A 139 7.91 12.99 -6.52
C ARG A 139 9.25 13.33 -5.85
N PRO A 140 9.43 14.52 -5.25
CA PRO A 140 10.69 14.85 -4.58
C PRO A 140 10.98 13.89 -3.41
N LEU A 141 9.95 13.52 -2.65
CA LEU A 141 10.10 12.53 -1.57
C LEU A 141 10.65 11.20 -2.09
N MET A 142 10.07 10.66 -3.17
CA MET A 142 10.52 9.39 -3.74
C MET A 142 11.88 9.51 -4.43
N GLN A 143 12.23 10.66 -5.00
CA GLN A 143 13.57 10.92 -5.52
C GLN A 143 14.64 10.89 -4.42
N ASP A 144 14.30 11.34 -3.21
CA ASP A 144 15.21 11.36 -2.06
C ASP A 144 15.29 10.03 -1.31
N LEU A 145 14.24 9.20 -1.37
CA LEU A 145 14.15 7.94 -0.65
C LEU A 145 14.56 6.73 -1.50
N LEU A 146 14.16 6.70 -2.76
CA LEU A 146 14.29 5.51 -3.61
C LEU A 146 15.74 5.27 -3.99
N ARG A 147 16.18 4.02 -3.81
CA ARG A 147 17.50 3.55 -4.23
C ARG A 147 17.36 2.41 -5.23
N PRO A 148 17.25 2.71 -6.55
CA PRO A 148 17.02 1.68 -7.58
C PRO A 148 18.12 0.62 -7.64
N ASP A 149 19.36 1.00 -7.30
CA ASP A 149 20.51 0.10 -7.22
C ASP A 149 20.29 -1.02 -6.19
N LEU A 150 19.68 -0.70 -5.04
CA LEU A 150 19.37 -1.68 -4.01
C LEU A 150 18.18 -2.57 -4.40
N LEU A 151 17.20 -2.04 -5.13
CA LEU A 151 16.08 -2.86 -5.64
C LEU A 151 16.52 -3.86 -6.72
N ALA A 152 17.60 -3.54 -7.44
CA ALA A 152 18.19 -4.39 -8.47
C ALA A 152 19.28 -5.35 -7.94
N ALA A 153 19.61 -5.28 -6.64
CA ALA A 153 20.64 -6.14 -6.05
C ALA A 153 20.27 -7.63 -6.18
N PRO A 154 21.23 -8.54 -6.43
CA PRO A 154 20.97 -9.98 -6.58
C PRO A 154 20.27 -10.63 -5.37
N GLU A 155 20.57 -10.12 -4.17
CA GLU A 155 20.01 -10.55 -2.89
C GLU A 155 18.67 -9.88 -2.55
N ALA A 156 18.21 -8.92 -3.34
CA ALA A 156 16.96 -8.22 -3.09
C ALA A 156 15.77 -9.19 -3.17
N PRO A 157 14.86 -9.19 -2.18
CA PRO A 157 13.56 -9.83 -2.33
C PRO A 157 12.86 -9.37 -3.60
N ARG A 158 12.06 -10.26 -4.19
CA ARG A 158 11.35 -9.93 -5.43
C ARG A 158 10.25 -8.93 -5.11
N LEU A 159 10.35 -7.72 -5.64
CA LEU A 159 9.34 -6.67 -5.45
C LEU A 159 8.49 -6.55 -6.70
N PHE A 160 7.17 -6.58 -6.53
CA PHE A 160 6.19 -6.38 -7.58
C PHE A 160 5.34 -5.15 -7.28
N VAL A 161 5.27 -4.22 -8.21
CA VAL A 161 4.46 -3.00 -8.11
C VAL A 161 3.40 -3.00 -9.19
N GLY A 162 2.13 -2.95 -8.77
CA GLY A 162 0.99 -2.89 -9.68
C GLY A 162 0.64 -1.47 -10.09
N VAL A 163 0.33 -1.27 -11.37
CA VAL A 163 -0.29 -0.06 -11.93
C VAL A 163 -1.44 -0.46 -12.86
N THR A 164 -2.37 0.46 -13.11
CA THR A 164 -3.47 0.24 -14.07
C THR A 164 -3.20 0.99 -15.35
N ASP A 165 -3.19 0.28 -16.49
CA ASP A 165 -3.15 0.88 -17.82
C ASP A 165 -4.43 1.68 -18.09
N VAL A 166 -4.31 2.97 -18.39
CA VAL A 166 -5.48 3.86 -18.56
C VAL A 166 -6.30 3.49 -19.80
N GLU A 167 -5.64 3.06 -20.87
CA GLU A 167 -6.30 2.78 -22.14
C GLU A 167 -7.04 1.44 -22.10
N THR A 168 -6.43 0.42 -21.50
CA THR A 168 -6.98 -0.94 -21.53
C THR A 168 -7.66 -1.37 -20.23
N GLY A 169 -7.43 -0.64 -19.13
CA GLY A 169 -7.85 -1.04 -17.78
C GLY A 169 -7.13 -2.27 -17.23
N ALA A 170 -6.09 -2.75 -17.91
CA ALA A 170 -5.39 -3.98 -17.55
C ALA A 170 -4.34 -3.74 -16.45
N PRO A 171 -4.07 -4.73 -15.59
CA PRO A 171 -2.96 -4.66 -14.66
C PRO A 171 -1.62 -4.72 -15.41
N VAL A 172 -0.69 -3.85 -15.04
CA VAL A 172 0.72 -3.91 -15.44
C VAL A 172 1.57 -4.01 -14.18
N ILE A 173 2.48 -4.98 -14.16
CA ILE A 173 3.32 -5.28 -12.99
C ILE A 173 4.77 -4.96 -13.31
N PHE A 174 5.35 -4.04 -12.55
CA PHE A 174 6.78 -3.74 -12.59
C PHE A 174 7.52 -4.53 -11.53
N ARG A 175 8.74 -4.98 -11.84
CA ARG A 175 9.55 -5.82 -10.94
C ARG A 175 10.94 -5.25 -10.72
N ASN A 176 11.38 -5.21 -9.45
CA ASN A 176 12.75 -4.89 -9.02
C ASN A 176 13.38 -3.73 -9.82
N ALA A 177 14.36 -4.01 -10.69
CA ALA A 177 15.10 -3.01 -11.47
C ALA A 177 14.23 -2.13 -12.39
N ALA A 178 13.01 -2.58 -12.73
CA ALA A 178 12.05 -1.78 -13.50
C ALA A 178 11.27 -0.78 -12.63
N ILE A 179 11.44 -0.80 -11.30
CA ILE A 179 10.74 0.09 -10.38
C ILE A 179 11.52 1.41 -10.26
N THR A 180 10.97 2.45 -10.87
CA THR A 180 11.47 3.83 -10.80
C THR A 180 10.56 4.69 -9.93
N VAL A 181 10.94 5.96 -9.74
CA VAL A 181 10.05 6.96 -9.11
C VAL A 181 8.74 7.06 -9.88
N GLU A 182 8.79 7.11 -11.22
CA GLU A 182 7.60 7.19 -12.07
C GLU A 182 6.66 6.01 -11.86
N VAL A 183 7.20 4.79 -11.73
CA VAL A 183 6.40 3.59 -11.43
C VAL A 183 5.69 3.70 -10.08
N LEU A 184 6.38 4.18 -9.04
CA LEU A 184 5.78 4.37 -7.72
C LEU A 184 4.71 5.48 -7.73
N LEU A 185 4.95 6.56 -8.47
CA LEU A 185 3.96 7.64 -8.65
C LEU A 185 2.75 7.17 -9.45
N ALA A 186 2.94 6.38 -10.50
CA ALA A 186 1.87 5.75 -11.26
C ALA A 186 1.03 4.84 -10.35
N SER A 187 1.69 4.00 -9.54
CA SER A 187 1.02 3.10 -8.59
C SER A 187 0.21 3.83 -7.52
N ALA A 188 0.50 5.11 -7.24
CA ALA A 188 -0.22 5.98 -6.32
C ALA A 188 -1.06 7.08 -7.01
N CYS A 189 -1.30 6.96 -8.32
CA CYS A 189 -1.94 8.00 -9.13
C CYS A 189 -3.48 7.88 -9.10
N LEU A 190 -4.12 8.49 -8.10
CA LEU A 190 -5.58 8.58 -8.03
C LEU A 190 -6.14 9.47 -9.16
N PRO A 191 -7.05 8.97 -10.02
CA PRO A 191 -7.50 9.66 -11.24
C PRO A 191 -8.19 11.02 -11.03
N LEU A 192 -8.79 11.24 -9.85
CA LEU A 192 -9.46 12.51 -9.51
C LEU A 192 -8.53 13.50 -8.79
N VAL A 193 -7.29 13.10 -8.50
CA VAL A 193 -6.33 13.89 -7.72
C VAL A 193 -5.11 14.26 -8.57
N PHE A 194 -4.60 13.32 -9.36
CA PHE A 194 -3.39 13.50 -10.17
C PHE A 194 -3.66 13.25 -11.66
N PRO A 195 -2.98 13.98 -12.57
CA PRO A 195 -2.93 13.59 -13.97
C PRO A 195 -2.24 12.23 -14.09
N ALA A 196 -2.62 11.45 -15.12
CA ALA A 196 -2.05 10.14 -15.35
C ALA A 196 -0.53 10.23 -15.52
N VAL A 197 0.19 9.22 -15.03
CA VAL A 197 1.66 9.17 -15.14
C VAL A 197 2.01 8.41 -16.41
N GLU A 198 2.80 9.04 -17.28
CA GLU A 198 3.28 8.42 -18.51
C GLU A 198 4.63 7.72 -18.29
N ILE A 199 4.72 6.46 -18.71
CA ILE A 199 5.96 5.66 -18.71
C ILE A 199 6.04 4.98 -20.08
N ASP A 200 7.15 5.23 -20.79
CA ASP A 200 7.39 4.68 -22.14
C ASP A 200 6.23 4.90 -23.13
N GLY A 201 5.60 6.07 -23.07
CA GLY A 201 4.51 6.46 -23.97
C GLY A 201 3.14 5.86 -23.63
N ARG A 202 2.99 5.19 -22.48
CA ARG A 202 1.72 4.66 -21.99
C ARG A 202 1.32 5.36 -20.70
N ALA A 203 0.03 5.68 -20.55
CA ALA A 203 -0.50 6.37 -19.39
C ALA A 203 -1.00 5.37 -18.34
N TYR A 204 -0.69 5.65 -17.07
CA TYR A 204 -1.01 4.78 -15.95
C TYR A 204 -1.70 5.52 -14.80
N TRP A 205 -2.61 4.80 -14.14
CA TRP A 205 -3.25 5.15 -12.88
C TRP A 205 -2.86 4.19 -11.76
N ASP A 206 -3.29 4.52 -10.54
CA ASP A 206 -3.12 3.70 -9.34
C ASP A 206 -3.48 2.24 -9.61
N GLY A 207 -2.62 1.31 -9.21
CA GLY A 207 -2.81 -0.12 -9.47
C GLY A 207 -4.05 -0.70 -8.81
N GLY A 208 -4.63 0.02 -7.86
CA GLY A 208 -5.77 -0.44 -7.08
C GLY A 208 -6.97 -0.79 -7.95
N TYR A 209 -7.14 -0.14 -9.11
CA TYR A 209 -8.26 -0.40 -10.02
C TYR A 209 -8.14 -1.72 -10.79
N SER A 210 -6.94 -2.29 -10.88
CA SER A 210 -6.67 -3.57 -11.56
C SER A 210 -6.16 -4.67 -10.64
N GLY A 211 -5.99 -4.40 -9.33
CA GLY A 211 -5.60 -5.35 -8.29
C GLY A 211 -4.98 -4.67 -7.07
N ASN A 212 -5.55 -4.82 -5.87
CA ASN A 212 -5.05 -4.15 -4.66
C ASN A 212 -4.80 -5.10 -3.46
N PRO A 213 -3.59 -5.68 -3.33
CA PRO A 213 -2.55 -5.80 -4.36
C PRO A 213 -2.73 -7.06 -5.24
N PRO A 214 -2.07 -7.16 -6.40
CA PRO A 214 -2.11 -8.36 -7.23
C PRO A 214 -1.26 -9.49 -6.61
N LEU A 215 -1.88 -10.62 -6.30
CA LEU A 215 -1.28 -11.79 -5.66
C LEU A 215 -0.61 -12.74 -6.66
N GLU A 216 -1.09 -12.79 -7.90
CA GLU A 216 -0.57 -13.71 -8.94
C GLU A 216 0.98 -13.73 -9.04
N PRO A 217 1.69 -12.58 -9.02
CA PRO A 217 3.14 -12.58 -9.15
C PRO A 217 3.88 -13.26 -7.98
N LEU A 218 3.21 -13.38 -6.82
CA LEU A 218 3.76 -14.04 -5.65
C LEU A 218 3.72 -15.56 -5.75
N LEU A 219 2.90 -16.13 -6.65
CA LEU A 219 2.62 -17.57 -6.70
C LEU A 219 3.68 -18.40 -7.44
N SER A 220 4.71 -17.75 -7.99
CA SER A 220 5.78 -18.43 -8.72
C SER A 220 7.15 -17.92 -8.30
N PRO A 221 7.97 -18.69 -7.53
CA PRO A 221 7.60 -19.95 -6.89
C PRO A 221 6.49 -19.75 -5.85
N LEU A 222 5.74 -20.83 -5.60
CA LEU A 222 4.64 -20.84 -4.66
C LEU A 222 5.16 -20.66 -3.21
N PRO A 223 4.62 -19.70 -2.43
CA PRO A 223 5.01 -19.53 -1.04
C PRO A 223 4.32 -20.58 -0.16
N HIS A 224 4.97 -20.93 0.96
CA HIS A 224 4.34 -21.68 2.04
C HIS A 224 3.40 -20.79 2.85
N THR A 225 3.78 -19.53 3.07
CA THR A 225 3.00 -18.58 3.85
C THR A 225 2.86 -17.26 3.08
N LEU A 226 1.64 -16.76 2.99
CA LEU A 226 1.33 -15.43 2.45
C LEU A 226 0.83 -14.54 3.58
N PHE A 227 1.60 -13.53 3.94
CA PHE A 227 1.13 -12.45 4.81
C PHE A 227 0.42 -11.40 3.94
N LEU A 228 -0.86 -11.15 4.22
CA LEU A 228 -1.65 -10.14 3.52
C LEU A 228 -2.01 -9.02 4.50
N VAL A 229 -1.49 -7.82 4.26
CA VAL A 229 -1.84 -6.63 5.05
C VAL A 229 -2.90 -5.83 4.33
N ARG A 230 -4.11 -5.81 4.90
CA ARG A 230 -5.28 -5.13 4.33
C ARG A 230 -5.42 -3.73 4.93
N GLY A 231 -4.72 -2.77 4.33
CA GLY A 231 -4.69 -1.36 4.73
C GLY A 231 -5.92 -0.53 4.32
N GLN A 232 -6.97 -1.16 3.80
CA GLN A 232 -8.22 -0.51 3.41
C GLN A 232 -9.44 -1.27 3.96
N PRO A 233 -10.46 -0.58 4.51
CA PRO A 233 -11.64 -1.24 5.07
C PRO A 233 -12.42 -2.09 4.07
N ALA A 234 -12.45 -3.41 4.28
CA ALA A 234 -13.27 -4.32 3.49
C ALA A 234 -14.76 -4.04 3.71
N ARG A 235 -15.13 -3.80 4.97
CA ARG A 235 -16.51 -3.53 5.38
C ARG A 235 -16.65 -2.11 5.93
N ARG A 236 -17.76 -1.47 5.55
CA ARG A 236 -18.23 -0.22 6.18
C ARG A 236 -19.62 -0.44 6.75
N PRO A 237 -19.89 -0.04 8.00
CA PRO A 237 -21.23 -0.15 8.57
C PRO A 237 -22.18 0.85 7.90
N GLY A 238 -23.41 0.40 7.62
CA GLY A 238 -24.47 1.24 7.05
C GLY A 238 -24.41 1.42 5.53
N VAL A 239 -25.19 2.38 5.03
CA VAL A 239 -25.32 2.71 3.60
C VAL A 239 -24.83 4.14 3.38
N PRO A 240 -23.90 4.39 2.44
CA PRO A 240 -23.41 5.74 2.17
C PRO A 240 -24.55 6.64 1.66
N ARG A 241 -24.59 7.89 2.12
CA ARG A 241 -25.66 8.85 1.78
C ARG A 241 -25.15 10.10 1.10
N THR A 242 -23.89 10.47 1.30
CA THR A 242 -23.29 11.62 0.62
C THR A 242 -22.55 11.19 -0.65
N PRO A 243 -22.39 12.06 -1.66
CA PRO A 243 -21.59 11.73 -2.83
C PRO A 243 -20.13 11.33 -2.49
N ALA A 244 -19.57 11.88 -1.39
CA ALA A 244 -18.22 11.55 -0.93
C ALA A 244 -18.12 10.11 -0.44
N GLU A 245 -19.10 9.72 0.39
CA GLU A 245 -19.20 8.37 0.93
C GLU A 245 -19.47 7.35 -0.18
N ILE A 246 -20.35 7.69 -1.13
CA ILE A 246 -20.68 6.84 -2.28
C ILE A 246 -19.43 6.61 -3.12
N MET A 247 -18.72 7.68 -3.50
CA MET A 247 -17.49 7.56 -4.31
C MET A 247 -16.39 6.81 -3.56
N ASN A 248 -16.20 7.06 -2.26
CA ASN A 248 -15.24 6.28 -1.46
C ASN A 248 -15.60 4.80 -1.45
N ARG A 249 -16.89 4.47 -1.28
CA ARG A 249 -17.31 3.07 -1.22
C ARG A 249 -17.21 2.38 -2.57
N LEU A 250 -17.55 3.06 -3.66
CA LEU A 250 -17.32 2.55 -5.03
C LEU A 250 -15.84 2.25 -5.25
N ASN A 251 -14.95 3.16 -4.82
CA ASN A 251 -13.50 2.95 -4.93
C ASN A 251 -13.01 1.76 -4.08
N GLU A 252 -13.47 1.64 -2.82
CA GLU A 252 -13.16 0.49 -1.96
C GLU A 252 -13.62 -0.84 -2.57
N ILE A 253 -14.85 -0.89 -3.12
CA ILE A 253 -15.38 -2.10 -3.76
C ILE A 253 -14.57 -2.46 -5.00
N ALA A 254 -14.30 -1.49 -5.88
CA ALA A 254 -13.52 -1.70 -7.10
C ALA A 254 -12.12 -2.24 -6.77
N CYS A 255 -11.43 -1.62 -5.80
CA CYS A 255 -10.09 -2.06 -5.43
C CYS A 255 -10.04 -3.44 -4.78
N HIS A 256 -11.12 -3.88 -4.11
CA HIS A 256 -11.15 -5.20 -3.48
C HIS A 256 -11.54 -6.33 -4.42
N ALA A 257 -12.32 -6.06 -5.47
CA ALA A 257 -12.93 -7.10 -6.30
C ALA A 257 -11.92 -8.12 -6.86
N VAL A 258 -10.77 -7.64 -7.35
CA VAL A 258 -9.71 -8.49 -7.89
C VAL A 258 -9.02 -9.29 -6.78
N LEU A 259 -8.64 -8.66 -5.66
CA LEU A 259 -8.01 -9.34 -4.54
C LEU A 259 -8.89 -10.47 -3.99
N GLU A 260 -10.19 -10.22 -3.80
CA GLU A 260 -11.13 -11.24 -3.33
C GLU A 260 -11.25 -12.40 -4.34
N THR A 261 -11.20 -12.11 -5.64
CA THR A 261 -11.21 -13.15 -6.68
C THR A 261 -9.94 -14.00 -6.63
N GLU A 262 -8.78 -13.37 -6.50
CA GLU A 262 -7.50 -14.07 -6.41
C GLU A 262 -7.37 -14.90 -5.11
N LEU A 263 -7.81 -14.36 -3.97
CA LEU A 263 -7.85 -15.07 -2.69
C LEU A 263 -8.67 -16.36 -2.78
N ASN A 264 -9.84 -16.30 -3.42
CA ASN A 264 -10.69 -17.48 -3.64
C ASN A 264 -10.09 -18.51 -4.60
N ALA A 265 -9.13 -18.09 -5.44
CA ALA A 265 -8.43 -18.94 -6.39
C ALA A 265 -7.08 -19.46 -5.86
N LEU A 266 -6.66 -19.07 -4.65
CA LEU A 266 -5.37 -19.49 -4.09
C LEU A 266 -5.32 -21.00 -3.87
N PRO A 267 -4.17 -21.64 -4.14
CA PRO A 267 -3.97 -23.04 -3.78
C PRO A 267 -4.14 -23.27 -2.27
N PRO A 268 -4.87 -24.31 -1.84
CA PRO A 268 -5.07 -24.61 -0.41
C PRO A 268 -3.79 -24.89 0.38
N SER A 269 -2.67 -25.13 -0.32
CA SER A 269 -1.35 -25.36 0.28
C SER A 269 -0.69 -24.10 0.83
N ILE A 270 -1.18 -22.90 0.48
CA ILE A 270 -0.65 -21.63 0.99
C ILE A 270 -1.36 -21.31 2.31
N ALA A 271 -0.59 -21.15 3.39
CA ALA A 271 -1.10 -20.59 4.63
C ALA A 271 -1.24 -19.07 4.48
N VAL A 272 -2.48 -18.56 4.42
CA VAL A 272 -2.74 -17.12 4.32
C VAL A 272 -2.94 -16.54 5.71
N ILE A 273 -2.10 -15.59 6.10
CA ILE A 273 -2.19 -14.84 7.37
C ILE A 273 -2.61 -13.42 7.03
N THR A 274 -3.85 -13.07 7.35
CA THR A 274 -4.42 -11.75 7.05
C THR A 274 -4.29 -10.83 8.27
N ILE A 275 -3.84 -9.59 8.03
CA ILE A 275 -3.79 -8.51 9.01
C ILE A 275 -4.77 -7.43 8.55
N ASP A 276 -5.97 -7.44 9.16
CA ASP A 276 -7.08 -6.58 8.79
C ASP A 276 -7.08 -5.25 9.54
N ALA A 277 -7.18 -4.16 8.79
CA ALA A 277 -7.30 -2.81 9.35
C ALA A 277 -8.76 -2.40 9.65
N ASP A 278 -9.77 -3.22 9.30
CA ASP A 278 -11.19 -2.93 9.51
C ASP A 278 -11.52 -2.37 10.91
N PRO A 279 -11.02 -2.95 12.03
CA PRO A 279 -11.30 -2.43 13.37
C PRO A 279 -10.77 -1.01 13.61
N ALA A 280 -9.62 -0.67 13.02
CA ALA A 280 -8.97 0.63 13.20
C ALA A 280 -9.48 1.68 12.20
N LEU A 281 -9.85 1.27 10.98
CA LEU A 281 -10.11 2.16 9.86
C LEU A 281 -11.59 2.23 9.45
N GLY A 282 -12.42 1.25 9.84
CA GLY A 282 -13.78 1.07 9.30
C GLY A 282 -14.75 2.21 9.60
N THR A 283 -14.53 2.95 10.69
CA THR A 283 -15.32 4.12 11.10
C THR A 283 -14.73 5.44 10.61
N LEU A 284 -13.50 5.43 10.07
CA LEU A 284 -12.84 6.66 9.64
C LEU A 284 -13.43 7.16 8.32
N PRO A 285 -13.65 8.49 8.17
CA PRO A 285 -14.13 9.09 6.93
C PRO A 285 -13.07 9.01 5.82
N ILE A 286 -13.49 9.15 4.56
CA ILE A 286 -12.56 9.18 3.40
C ILE A 286 -11.45 10.23 3.58
N SER A 287 -11.81 11.36 4.19
CA SER A 287 -10.94 12.50 4.43
C SER A 287 -9.69 12.10 5.25
N SER A 288 -9.80 11.12 6.14
CA SER A 288 -8.68 10.58 6.93
C SER A 288 -7.57 9.94 6.08
N LYS A 289 -7.85 9.51 4.84
CA LYS A 289 -6.83 8.97 3.91
C LYS A 289 -5.81 10.03 3.47
N PHE A 290 -6.14 11.31 3.66
CA PHE A 290 -5.28 12.45 3.35
C PHE A 290 -4.67 13.06 4.62
N ASN A 291 -4.96 12.50 5.79
CA ASN A 291 -4.46 13.00 7.06
C ASN A 291 -3.05 12.47 7.34
N THR A 292 -2.04 13.31 7.18
CA THR A 292 -0.62 12.99 7.41
C THR A 292 -0.10 13.53 8.75
N ASP A 293 -1.01 13.89 9.66
CA ASP A 293 -0.68 14.36 11.00
C ASP A 293 0.15 13.33 11.78
N ARG A 294 1.27 13.75 12.36
CA ARG A 294 2.19 12.86 13.09
C ARG A 294 1.48 11.99 14.15
N SER A 295 0.58 12.58 14.94
CA SER A 295 -0.13 11.84 15.99
C SER A 295 -1.08 10.79 15.42
N PHE A 296 -1.76 11.10 14.33
CA PHE A 296 -2.67 10.17 13.66
C PHE A 296 -1.89 9.02 12.98
N LEU A 297 -0.79 9.34 12.31
CA LEU A 297 0.08 8.31 11.72
C LEU A 297 0.69 7.39 12.80
N ALA A 298 1.05 7.94 13.97
CA ALA A 298 1.53 7.15 15.11
C ALA A 298 0.46 6.23 15.68
N GLU A 299 -0.78 6.71 15.82
CA GLU A 299 -1.92 5.88 16.24
C GLU A 299 -2.15 4.72 15.28
N LEU A 300 -2.16 4.99 13.97
CA LEU A 300 -2.29 3.95 12.94
C LEU A 300 -1.15 2.94 12.99
N PHE A 301 0.09 3.40 13.19
CA PHE A 301 1.25 2.52 13.37
C PHE A 301 1.07 1.58 14.56
N GLU A 302 0.62 2.09 15.71
CA GLU A 302 0.35 1.26 16.89
C GLU A 302 -0.78 0.26 16.66
N GLU A 303 -1.86 0.65 15.97
CA GLU A 303 -2.93 -0.30 15.62
C GLU A 303 -2.43 -1.39 14.68
N GLY A 304 -1.57 -1.04 13.73
CA GLY A 304 -0.90 -2.00 12.83
C GLY A 304 -0.06 -3.01 13.60
N GLN A 305 0.74 -2.54 14.57
CA GLN A 305 1.53 -3.39 15.46
C GLN A 305 0.65 -4.39 16.22
N ARG A 306 -0.43 -3.90 16.85
CA ARG A 306 -1.35 -4.75 17.62
C ARG A 306 -2.09 -5.75 16.73
N ALA A 307 -2.44 -5.37 15.50
CA ALA A 307 -3.10 -6.27 14.56
C ALA A 307 -2.15 -7.39 14.08
N ALA A 308 -0.90 -7.05 13.76
CA ALA A 308 0.11 -8.04 13.42
C ALA A 308 0.42 -8.98 14.60
N GLU A 309 0.46 -8.47 15.83
CA GLU A 309 0.67 -9.32 17.02
C GLU A 309 -0.42 -10.38 17.17
N ARG A 310 -1.69 -9.97 17.09
CA ARG A 310 -2.82 -10.92 17.15
C ARG A 310 -2.75 -11.97 16.05
N ALA A 311 -2.33 -11.59 14.84
CA ALA A 311 -2.20 -12.52 13.72
C ALA A 311 -1.07 -13.54 13.95
N LEU A 312 0.04 -13.13 14.56
CA LEU A 312 1.14 -14.01 14.93
C LEU A 312 0.71 -15.00 16.03
N GLU A 313 0.07 -14.52 17.10
CA GLU A 313 -0.44 -15.36 18.19
C GLU A 313 -1.42 -16.44 17.70
N GLN A 314 -2.34 -16.07 16.79
CA GLN A 314 -3.29 -17.01 16.19
C GLN A 314 -2.61 -18.09 15.34
N THR A 315 -1.49 -17.75 14.70
CA THR A 315 -0.72 -18.70 13.90
C THR A 315 0.00 -19.70 14.79
N ASP A 316 0.61 -19.25 15.89
CA ASP A 316 1.34 -20.11 16.83
C ASP A 316 0.40 -21.10 17.52
N LEU A 317 -0.81 -20.67 17.91
CA LEU A 317 -1.84 -21.54 18.50
C LEU A 317 -2.35 -22.64 17.56
N GLN A 318 -2.28 -22.45 16.24
CA GLN A 318 -2.65 -23.47 15.25
C GLN A 318 -1.55 -24.51 15.00
N THR A 319 -0.34 -24.27 15.52
CA THR A 319 0.82 -25.17 15.38
C THR A 319 1.09 -26.04 16.60
N GLU A 320 0.35 -25.86 17.72
CA GLU A 320 0.47 -26.77 18.86
C GLU A 320 -0.12 -28.16 18.53
N PRO A 321 0.62 -29.26 18.78
CA PRO A 321 0.10 -30.60 18.57
C PRO A 321 -1.09 -30.83 19.52
N LEU A 322 -2.21 -31.31 18.96
CA LEU A 322 -3.37 -31.76 19.74
C LEU A 322 -2.89 -32.72 20.84
N PRO A 323 -3.31 -32.54 22.11
CA PRO A 323 -2.95 -33.46 23.18
C PRO A 323 -3.40 -34.87 22.82
N ALA A 324 -2.47 -35.82 22.96
CA ALA A 324 -2.64 -37.24 22.65
C ALA A 324 -3.71 -37.93 23.50
#